data_AF-A0A3C1F2T6-F1
#
_entry.id   AF-A0A3C1F2T6-F1
#
_cell.length_a   1.000
_cell.length_b   1.000
_cell.length_c   1.000
_cell.angle_alpha   90.00
_cell.angle_beta   90.00
_cell.angle_gamma   90.00
#
_symmetry.space_group_name_H-M   'P 1'
#
loop_
_entity.id
_entity.type
_entity.pdbx_description
1 polymer ?
#
loop_
_entity_poly.entity_id
_entity_poly.type
_entity_poly.pdbx_seq_one_letter_code
_entity_poly.pdbx_strand_id
1 'polypeptide(L)' 'MNVLHAPMKTAALTLRLRPRHQRLIRQAAELAEETTSEWARGVLMRAAQRQIRQAERQEE' A
#
# COMPACT_ATOMS: atom_id res chain seq x y z
N MET A 1 3.41 19.92 23.29
CA MET A 1 3.69 19.06 22.12
C MET A 1 3.26 17.65 22.46
N ASN A 2 2.02 17.26 22.15
CA ASN A 2 1.55 15.88 22.34
C ASN A 2 1.54 15.19 20.99
N VAL A 3 2.59 14.43 20.70
CA VAL A 3 2.58 13.50 19.57
C VAL A 3 1.85 12.26 20.08
N LEU A 4 0.58 12.12 19.71
CA LEU A 4 -0.17 10.89 19.96
C LEU A 4 0.50 9.79 19.13
N HIS A 5 1.42 9.04 19.73
CA HIS A 5 1.86 7.76 19.19
C HIS A 5 0.70 6.78 19.35
N ALA A 6 -0.25 6.83 18.43
CA ALA A 6 -1.22 5.77 18.28
C ALA A 6 -0.44 4.52 17.85
N PRO A 7 -0.42 3.43 18.63
CA PRO A 7 0.08 2.17 18.08
C PRO A 7 -0.84 1.84 16.91
N MET A 8 -0.31 1.90 15.69
CA MET A 8 -1.06 1.48 14.50
C MET A 8 -1.38 0.00 14.72
N LYS A 9 -2.59 -0.31 15.20
CA LYS A 9 -3.17 -1.64 15.03
C LYS A 9 -3.13 -1.89 13.53
N THR A 10 -2.23 -2.77 13.10
CA THR A 10 -2.11 -3.17 11.70
C THR A 10 -3.38 -3.93 11.34
N ALA A 11 -4.45 -3.19 11.02
CA ALA A 11 -5.69 -3.79 10.56
C ALA A 11 -5.34 -4.60 9.30
N ALA A 12 -5.71 -5.88 9.30
CA ALA A 12 -5.47 -6.73 8.14
C ALA A 12 -6.35 -6.23 6.98
N LEU A 13 -5.72 -5.63 5.96
CA LEU A 13 -6.42 -5.21 4.75
C LEU A 13 -6.70 -6.44 3.89
N THR A 14 -7.97 -6.78 3.73
CA THR A 14 -8.40 -7.88 2.85
C THR A 14 -8.96 -7.30 1.55
N LEU A 15 -8.41 -7.72 0.41
CA LEU A 15 -8.82 -7.26 -0.91
C LEU A 15 -9.46 -8.40 -1.70
N ARG A 16 -10.63 -8.15 -2.28
CA ARG A 16 -11.23 -9.09 -3.24
C ARG A 16 -10.80 -8.73 -4.65
N LEU A 17 -10.00 -9.58 -5.27
CA LEU A 17 -9.45 -9.36 -6.60
C LEU A 17 -10.11 -10.26 -7.64
N ARG A 18 -10.20 -9.77 -8.87
CA ARG A 18 -10.55 -10.62 -10.01
C ARG A 18 -9.39 -11.60 -10.27
N PRO A 19 -9.65 -12.84 -10.76
CA PRO A 19 -8.61 -13.85 -10.96
C PRO A 19 -7.45 -13.39 -11.86
N ARG A 20 -7.73 -12.55 -12.87
CA ARG A 20 -6.69 -11.96 -13.72
C ARG A 20 -5.74 -11.06 -12.92
N HIS A 21 -6.27 -10.19 -12.06
CA HIS A 21 -5.44 -9.27 -11.25
C HIS A 21 -4.65 -10.03 -10.18
N GLN A 22 -5.25 -11.05 -9.55
CA GLN A 22 -4.54 -11.87 -8.58
C GLN A 22 -3.29 -12.53 -9.20
N ARG A 23 -3.39 -13.03 -10.44
CA ARG A 23 -2.25 -13.59 -11.17
C ARG A 23 -1.14 -12.57 -11.41
N LEU A 24 -1.51 -11.37 -11.87
CA LEU A 24 -0.54 -10.30 -12.13
C LEU A 24 0.17 -9.84 -10.85
N ILE A 25 -0.57 -9.67 -9.76
CA ILE A 25 0.02 -9.27 -8.46
C ILE A 25 0.96 -10.36 -7.96
N ARG A 26 0.58 -11.63 -8.07
CA ARG A 26 1.45 -12.75 -7.70
C ARG A 26 2.76 -12.75 -8.49
N GLN A 27 2.69 -12.61 -9.81
CA GLN A 27 3.88 -12.54 -10.67
C GLN A 27 4.78 -11.35 -10.31
N ALA A 28 4.18 -10.20 -10.01
CA ALA A 28 4.93 -9.01 -9.61
C ALA A 28 5.62 -9.18 -8.24
N ALA A 29 4.98 -9.86 -7.30
CA ALA A 29 5.58 -10.20 -6.01
C ALA A 29 6.71 -11.23 -6.16
N GLU A 30 6.52 -12.25 -7.00
CA GLU A 30 7.56 -13.24 -7.33
C GLU A 30 8.79 -12.58 -7.96
N LEU A 31 8.61 -11.63 -8.89
CA LEU A 31 9.71 -10.86 -9.48
C LEU A 31 10.44 -9.95 -8.49
N ALA A 32 9.77 -9.54 -7.43
CA ALA A 32 10.34 -8.70 -6.37
C ALA A 32 10.95 -9.53 -5.23
N GLU A 33 10.88 -10.87 -5.30
CA GLU A 33 11.28 -11.77 -4.21
C GLU A 33 10.55 -11.51 -2.88
N GLU A 34 9.29 -11.06 -2.97
CA GLU A 34 8.45 -10.69 -1.82
C GLU A 34 7.21 -11.57 -1.72
N THR A 35 6.59 -11.64 -0.53
CA THR A 35 5.22 -12.17 -0.45
C THR A 35 4.23 -11.23 -1.13
N THR A 36 3.12 -11.77 -1.63
CA THR A 36 2.04 -10.96 -2.25
C THR A 36 1.55 -9.83 -1.33
N SER A 37 1.49 -10.08 -0.03
CA SER A 37 1.05 -9.10 0.98
C SER A 37 2.07 -7.98 1.18
N GLU A 38 3.36 -8.31 1.26
CA GLU A 38 4.44 -7.32 1.39
C GLU A 38 4.52 -6.42 0.17
N TRP A 39 4.49 -7.05 -1.01
CA TRP A 39 4.49 -6.32 -2.29
C TRP A 39 3.29 -5.38 -2.40
N ALA A 40 2.09 -5.88 -2.12
CA ALA A 40 0.88 -5.08 -2.17
C ALA A 40 0.94 -3.91 -1.18
N ARG A 41 1.44 -4.15 0.04
CA ARG A 41 1.62 -3.11 1.06
C ARG A 41 2.59 -2.03 0.56
N GLY A 42 3.74 -2.42 0.03
CA GLY A 42 4.73 -1.48 -0.50
C GLY A 42 4.19 -0.62 -1.64
N VAL A 43 3.45 -1.22 -2.57
CA VAL A 43 2.80 -0.50 -3.68
C VAL A 43 1.77 0.50 -3.18
N LEU A 44 0.87 0.07 -2.28
CA LEU A 44 -0.18 0.92 -1.72
C LEU A 44 0.41 2.09 -0.91
N MET A 45 1.46 1.87 -0.12
CA MET A 45 2.12 2.93 0.64
C MET A 45 2.75 3.98 -0.30
N ARG A 46 3.47 3.54 -1.34
CA ARG A 46 4.05 4.47 -2.33
C ARG A 46 2.98 5.25 -3.08
N ALA A 47 1.84 4.62 -3.40
CA ALA A 47 0.72 5.28 -4.04
C ALA A 47 0.08 6.33 -3.13
N ALA A 48 -0.18 6.00 -1.87
CA ALA A 48 -0.73 6.92 -0.88
C ALA A 48 0.20 8.13 -0.68
N GLN A 49 1.50 7.91 -0.53
CA GLN A 49 2.48 9.00 -0.41
C GLN A 49 2.50 9.93 -1.63
N ARG A 50 2.35 9.38 -2.84
CA ARG A 50 2.26 10.21 -4.05
C ARG A 50 0.99 11.07 -4.05
N GLN A 51 -0.14 10.51 -3.64
CA GLN A 51 -1.40 11.25 -3.57
C GLN A 51 -1.36 12.35 -2.52
N ILE A 52 -0.81 12.08 -1.34
CA ILE A 52 -0.63 13.08 -0.28
C ILE A 52 0.24 14.24 -0.78
N ARG A 53 1.42 13.95 -1.36
CA ARG A 53 2.31 14.97 -1.94
C ARG A 53 1.74 15.74 -3.13
N GLN A 54 0.71 15.21 -3.78
CA GLN A 54 0.00 15.90 -4.86
C GLN A 54 -1.07 16.83 -4.29
N ALA A 55 -1.81 16.39 -3.27
CA ALA A 55 -2.80 17.20 -2.58
C ALA A 55 -2.16 18.40 -1.88
N GLU A 56 -1.02 18.21 -1.22
CA GLU A 56 -0.25 19.29 -0.57
C GLU A 56 0.14 20.41 -1.55
N ARG A 57 0.40 20.08 -2.83
CA ARG A 57 0.73 21.07 -3.87
C ARG A 57 -0.48 21.76 -4.50
N GLN A 58 -1.69 21.26 -4.27
CA GLN A 58 -2.93 21.88 -4.75
C GLN A 58 -3.53 22.84 -3.74
N GLU A 59 -3.11 22.75 -2.47
CA GLU A 59 -3.52 23.66 -1.40
C GLU A 59 -2.63 24.92 -1.30
N GLU A 60 -1.50 24.95 -2.03
CA GLU A 60 -0.66 26.13 -2.30
C GLU A 60 -1.13 26.89 -3.56
#